data_AF-A0A8T2APS1-F1
#
_entry.id   AF-A0A8T2APS1-F1
#
_cell.length_a   1.000
_cell.length_b   1.000
_cell.length_c   1.000
_cell.angle_alpha   90.00
_cell.angle_beta   90.00
_cell.angle_gamma   90.00
#
_symmetry.space_group_name_H-M   'P 1'
#
loop_
_entity.id
_entity.type
_entity.pdbx_description
1 polymer ?
#
loop_
_entity_poly.entity_id
_entity_poly.type
_entity_poly.pdbx_seq_one_letter_code
_entity_poly.pdbx_strand_id
1 'polypeptide(L)'
;MGNQMQKSISDTRNQKQTSFTFEIDNFSEKKAAISSSLFGCGGCKWYVTVYPKGYYCRDHLAVILNVASPKSLRTGWKRKVSPCFVLLNQSGKELQILSTSDSLYSTQVLLVSKIFARHPDIAVDFKPKSQVVKTAYMNVLLGLIETLRKPPQSFSETELSNAHSKLRELTEAGFKLDWLKEKLGEVALKRKNAIADGSRVEEVEERINNLKVTLLDLIVELKKEKAKSAAAAKVLSFDDIV
;
A
#
# COMPACT_ATOMS: atom_id res chain seq x y z
N MET A 1 -54.29 43.28 -40.06
CA MET A 1 -54.65 42.10 -40.87
C MET A 1 -53.37 41.41 -41.31
N GLY A 2 -53.23 40.11 -41.04
CA GLY A 2 -52.15 39.26 -41.59
C GLY A 2 -51.32 38.52 -40.54
N ASN A 3 -51.81 37.36 -40.08
CA ASN A 3 -50.99 36.33 -39.45
C ASN A 3 -50.03 35.72 -40.49
N GLN A 4 -48.83 35.32 -40.10
CA GLN A 4 -48.35 33.97 -40.42
C GLN A 4 -47.17 33.50 -39.55
N MET A 5 -47.27 32.21 -39.21
CA MET A 5 -46.43 31.39 -38.34
C MET A 5 -44.95 31.36 -38.72
N GLN A 6 -44.07 31.37 -37.72
CA GLN A 6 -42.80 30.66 -37.77
C GLN A 6 -42.79 29.56 -36.72
N LYS A 7 -42.81 28.33 -37.20
CA LYS A 7 -42.41 27.07 -36.53
C LYS A 7 -41.30 26.55 -37.47
N SER A 8 -40.08 26.20 -37.08
CA SER A 8 -39.65 25.36 -35.95
C SER A 8 -38.13 25.38 -35.81
N ILE A 9 -37.69 25.44 -34.55
CA ILE A 9 -36.65 24.63 -33.87
C ILE A 9 -35.72 23.78 -34.76
N SER A 10 -34.42 24.03 -34.65
CA SER A 10 -33.48 22.94 -34.32
C SER A 10 -32.49 23.42 -33.27
N ASP A 11 -32.60 22.78 -32.10
CA ASP A 11 -31.70 22.91 -30.95
C ASP A 11 -30.24 22.71 -31.36
N THR A 12 -29.41 23.73 -31.23
CA THR A 12 -27.96 23.57 -31.16
C THR A 12 -27.62 22.96 -29.80
N ARG A 13 -27.85 21.65 -29.65
CA ARG A 13 -27.32 20.87 -28.54
C ARG A 13 -25.79 20.98 -28.59
N ASN A 14 -25.24 21.72 -27.62
CA ASN A 14 -23.83 21.71 -27.23
C ASN A 14 -23.31 20.26 -27.16
N GLN A 15 -22.66 19.80 -28.23
CA GLN A 15 -21.96 18.51 -28.21
C GLN A 15 -20.68 18.72 -27.39
N LYS A 16 -20.77 18.50 -26.07
CA LYS A 16 -19.60 18.54 -25.18
C LYS A 16 -18.61 17.49 -25.69
N GLN A 17 -17.43 17.91 -26.13
CA GLN A 17 -16.35 17.00 -26.48
C GLN A 17 -16.03 16.11 -25.26
N THR A 18 -16.20 14.79 -25.41
CA THR A 18 -16.03 13.80 -24.33
C THR A 18 -14.81 12.92 -24.50
N SER A 19 -14.16 12.94 -25.67
CA SER A 19 -12.98 12.13 -26.00
C SER A 19 -11.84 12.97 -26.56
N PHE A 20 -10.62 12.50 -26.35
CA PHE A 20 -9.38 13.08 -26.83
C PHE A 20 -8.46 11.93 -27.27
N THR A 21 -7.84 12.07 -28.44
CA THR A 21 -6.91 11.07 -28.99
C THR A 21 -5.51 11.66 -28.99
N PHE A 22 -4.55 10.88 -28.50
CA PHE A 22 -3.14 11.23 -28.47
C PHE A 22 -2.34 10.16 -29.20
N GLU A 23 -1.77 10.52 -30.34
CA GLU A 23 -0.92 9.65 -31.14
C GLU A 23 0.55 9.79 -30.71
N ILE A 24 1.25 8.66 -30.62
CA ILE A 24 2.65 8.61 -30.20
C ILE A 24 3.46 7.84 -31.24
N ASP A 25 4.25 8.58 -32.00
CA ASP A 25 5.15 8.01 -32.99
C ASP A 25 6.35 7.32 -32.33
N ASN A 26 6.79 6.24 -32.97
CA ASN A 26 7.96 5.45 -32.58
C ASN A 26 7.93 5.08 -31.08
N PHE A 27 6.76 4.66 -30.58
CA PHE A 27 6.51 4.41 -29.16
C PHE A 27 7.55 3.46 -28.52
N SER A 28 7.99 2.42 -29.23
CA SER A 28 8.99 1.45 -28.77
C SER A 28 10.34 2.07 -28.40
N GLU A 29 10.70 3.19 -29.03
CA GLU A 29 11.98 3.89 -28.80
C GLU A 29 11.93 4.84 -27.60
N LYS A 30 10.73 5.17 -27.11
CA LYS A 30 10.54 6.17 -26.07
C LYS A 30 10.89 5.57 -24.70
N LYS A 31 11.83 6.21 -24.01
CA LYS A 31 12.25 5.83 -22.64
C LYS A 31 11.74 6.81 -21.58
N ALA A 32 11.59 8.08 -21.95
CA ALA A 32 11.14 9.15 -21.06
C ALA A 32 9.60 9.31 -21.09
N ALA A 33 9.08 10.07 -20.12
CA ALA A 33 7.67 10.45 -20.08
C ALA A 33 7.31 11.34 -21.27
N ILE A 34 6.12 11.12 -21.82
CA ILE A 34 5.60 11.83 -23.00
C ILE A 34 4.29 12.49 -22.61
N SER A 35 4.14 13.78 -22.87
CA SER A 35 2.91 14.51 -22.56
C SER A 35 2.17 14.91 -23.82
N SER A 36 0.84 14.84 -23.77
CA SER A 36 -0.02 15.32 -24.84
C SER A 36 -0.10 16.85 -24.86
N SER A 37 -0.68 17.38 -25.93
CA SER A 37 -1.19 18.76 -25.94
C SER A 37 -2.29 18.94 -24.89
N LEU A 38 -2.51 20.20 -24.48
CA LEU A 38 -3.60 20.56 -23.57
C LEU A 38 -4.94 20.43 -24.29
N PHE A 39 -5.93 19.80 -23.66
CA PHE A 39 -7.29 19.69 -24.18
C PHE A 39 -8.34 20.15 -23.15
N GLY A 40 -9.42 20.75 -23.65
CA GLY A 40 -10.52 21.24 -22.83
C GLY A 40 -11.61 20.19 -22.64
N CYS A 41 -11.94 19.84 -21.40
CA CYS A 41 -13.08 18.97 -21.11
C CYS A 41 -13.71 19.31 -19.75
N GLY A 42 -15.04 19.33 -19.71
CA GLY A 42 -15.80 19.63 -18.50
C GLY A 42 -15.55 21.02 -17.90
N GLY A 43 -14.97 21.96 -18.64
CA GLY A 43 -14.58 23.29 -18.12
C GLY A 43 -13.24 23.32 -17.40
N CYS A 44 -12.38 22.32 -17.60
CA CYS A 44 -10.96 22.35 -17.23
C CYS A 44 -10.09 22.07 -18.44
N LYS A 45 -8.84 22.53 -18.37
CA LYS A 45 -7.78 22.13 -19.29
C LYS A 45 -7.04 20.95 -18.69
N TRP A 46 -6.84 19.91 -19.47
CA TRP A 46 -6.23 18.65 -19.09
C TRP A 46 -5.08 18.30 -20.04
N TYR A 47 -4.21 17.39 -19.62
CA TYR A 47 -3.25 16.73 -20.49
C TYR A 47 -2.98 15.32 -20.01
N VAL A 48 -2.58 14.43 -20.91
CA VAL A 48 -2.20 13.06 -20.59
C VAL A 48 -0.68 12.95 -20.56
N THR A 49 -0.14 12.26 -19.56
CA THR A 49 1.27 11.86 -19.53
C THR A 49 1.38 10.34 -19.60
N VAL A 50 2.19 9.86 -20.54
CA VAL A 50 2.45 8.45 -20.80
C VAL A 50 3.88 8.12 -20.40
N TYR A 51 4.05 7.04 -19.63
CA TYR A 51 5.35 6.51 -19.20
C TYR A 51 5.55 5.13 -19.84
N PRO A 52 6.31 5.05 -20.95
CA PRO A 52 6.51 3.80 -21.68
C PRO A 52 7.17 2.69 -20.87
N LYS A 53 8.01 3.06 -19.89
CA LYS A 53 8.71 2.16 -18.96
C LYS A 53 8.14 2.21 -17.53
N GLY A 54 6.94 2.76 -17.38
CA GLY A 54 6.26 2.87 -16.10
C GLY A 54 6.69 4.06 -15.25
N TYR A 55 5.90 4.32 -14.21
CA TYR A 55 6.08 5.45 -13.29
C TYR A 55 6.62 5.00 -11.93
N TYR A 56 6.03 3.92 -11.35
CA TYR A 56 6.47 3.32 -10.08
C TYR A 56 6.94 1.87 -10.20
N CYS A 57 6.41 1.12 -11.19
CA CYS A 57 6.84 -0.24 -11.52
C CYS A 57 7.50 -0.20 -12.90
N ARG A 58 8.75 -0.65 -13.02
CA ARG A 58 9.59 -0.43 -14.22
C ARG A 58 9.23 -1.30 -15.45
N ASP A 59 8.17 -2.11 -15.35
CA ASP A 59 7.87 -3.15 -16.33
C ASP A 59 6.47 -3.03 -16.96
N HIS A 60 5.75 -1.92 -16.72
CA HIS A 60 4.41 -1.70 -17.26
C HIS A 60 4.22 -0.28 -17.79
N LEU A 61 3.44 -0.12 -18.87
CA LEU A 61 2.97 1.18 -19.35
C LEU A 61 2.12 1.87 -18.28
N ALA A 62 2.39 3.13 -17.98
CA ALA A 62 1.53 3.96 -17.14
C ALA A 62 1.01 5.17 -17.90
N VAL A 63 -0.26 5.51 -17.68
CA VAL A 63 -0.94 6.66 -18.30
C VAL A 63 -1.63 7.45 -17.19
N ILE A 64 -1.39 8.76 -17.14
CA ILE A 64 -1.90 9.66 -16.11
C ILE A 64 -2.63 10.82 -16.76
N LEU A 65 -3.84 11.12 -16.29
CA LEU A 65 -4.57 12.34 -16.65
C LEU A 65 -4.26 13.45 -15.64
N ASN A 66 -3.79 14.58 -16.12
CA ASN A 66 -3.37 15.71 -15.31
C ASN A 66 -4.23 16.95 -15.58
N VAL A 67 -4.47 17.76 -14.54
CA VAL A 67 -5.08 19.09 -14.67
C VAL A 67 -4.00 20.11 -14.98
N ALA A 68 -4.23 20.96 -15.99
CA ALA A 68 -3.33 22.07 -16.28
C ALA A 68 -3.49 23.20 -15.24
N SER A 69 -2.37 23.81 -14.86
CA SER A 69 -2.31 24.97 -13.95
C SER A 69 -3.01 24.78 -12.59
N PRO A 70 -2.62 23.79 -11.77
CA PRO A 70 -3.21 23.57 -10.45
C PRO A 70 -3.08 24.78 -9.51
N LYS A 71 -2.04 25.61 -9.70
CA LYS A 71 -1.79 26.81 -8.89
C LYS A 71 -2.80 27.95 -9.11
N SER A 72 -3.53 27.93 -10.24
CA SER A 72 -4.63 28.88 -10.49
C SER A 72 -5.96 28.43 -9.89
N LEU A 73 -6.02 27.22 -9.33
CA LEU A 73 -7.22 26.68 -8.71
C LEU A 73 -7.28 27.12 -7.25
N ARG A 74 -8.48 27.51 -6.78
CA ARG A 74 -8.69 27.93 -5.39
C ARG A 74 -8.38 26.77 -4.43
N THR A 75 -7.87 27.10 -3.25
CA THR A 75 -7.68 26.12 -2.15
C THR A 75 -8.98 25.35 -1.90
N GLY A 76 -8.91 24.03 -1.86
CA GLY A 76 -10.07 23.15 -1.69
C GLY A 76 -10.78 22.71 -2.99
N TRP A 77 -10.30 23.14 -4.16
CA TRP A 77 -10.87 22.69 -5.44
C TRP A 77 -10.73 21.17 -5.61
N LYS A 78 -11.84 20.52 -5.95
CA LYS A 78 -11.92 19.10 -6.29
C LYS A 78 -12.84 18.92 -7.49
N ARG A 79 -12.52 17.94 -8.34
CA ARG A 79 -13.37 17.58 -9.47
C ARG A 79 -13.38 16.06 -9.64
N LYS A 80 -14.59 15.50 -9.68
CA LYS A 80 -14.78 14.09 -10.00
C LYS A 80 -14.64 13.89 -11.50
N VAL A 81 -13.78 12.95 -11.89
CA VAL A 81 -13.60 12.51 -13.27
C VAL A 81 -13.75 11.00 -13.35
N SER A 82 -14.24 10.51 -14.48
CA SER A 82 -14.34 9.07 -14.78
C SER A 82 -13.71 8.79 -16.14
N PRO A 83 -12.38 8.94 -16.26
CA PRO A 83 -11.67 8.75 -17.52
C PRO A 83 -11.67 7.29 -17.98
N CYS A 84 -11.83 7.12 -19.28
CA CYS A 84 -11.63 5.86 -20.00
C CYS A 84 -10.47 6.08 -20.98
N PHE A 85 -9.38 5.33 -20.81
CA PHE A 85 -8.28 5.32 -21.76
C PHE A 85 -8.43 4.10 -22.67
N VAL A 86 -8.33 4.30 -23.97
CA VAL A 86 -8.38 3.21 -24.95
C VAL A 86 -7.06 3.22 -25.70
N LEU A 87 -6.34 2.09 -25.66
CA LEU A 87 -5.13 1.91 -26.45
C LEU A 87 -5.51 1.29 -27.78
N LEU A 88 -5.23 2.00 -28.87
CA LEU A 88 -5.43 1.53 -30.23
C LEU A 88 -4.10 1.06 -30.81
N ASN A 89 -4.13 0.01 -31.63
CA ASN A 89 -2.99 -0.32 -32.48
C ASN A 89 -2.98 0.55 -33.76
N GLN A 90 -1.98 0.34 -34.62
CA GLN A 90 -1.85 1.05 -35.90
C GLN A 90 -3.01 0.81 -36.88
N SER A 91 -3.76 -0.28 -36.72
CA SER A 91 -4.95 -0.57 -37.54
C SER A 91 -6.23 0.03 -36.95
N GLY A 92 -6.14 0.86 -35.90
CA GLY A 92 -7.29 1.42 -35.20
C GLY A 92 -8.07 0.41 -34.35
N LYS A 93 -7.54 -0.81 -34.16
CA LYS A 93 -8.17 -1.86 -33.33
C LYS A 93 -7.82 -1.62 -31.87
N GLU A 94 -8.84 -1.71 -31.01
CA GLU A 94 -8.69 -1.64 -29.56
C GLU A 94 -7.84 -2.82 -29.05
N LEU A 95 -6.74 -2.49 -28.38
CA LEU A 95 -5.89 -3.46 -27.70
C LEU A 95 -6.30 -3.62 -26.25
N GLN A 96 -6.56 -2.51 -25.54
CA GLN A 96 -6.89 -2.50 -24.12
C GLN A 96 -7.71 -1.25 -23.74
N ILE A 97 -8.66 -1.43 -22.81
CA ILE A 97 -9.42 -0.34 -22.17
C ILE A 97 -8.90 -0.20 -20.74
N LEU A 98 -8.25 0.92 -20.43
CA LEU A 98 -7.86 1.33 -19.08
C LEU A 98 -8.89 2.35 -18.56
N SER A 99 -10.00 1.86 -18.01
CA SER A 99 -10.90 2.72 -17.25
C SER A 99 -10.22 3.08 -15.93
N THR A 100 -9.89 4.35 -15.74
CA THR A 100 -9.48 4.87 -14.44
C THR A 100 -10.65 5.62 -13.84
N SER A 101 -11.73 4.90 -13.52
CA SER A 101 -12.65 5.43 -12.54
C SER A 101 -11.88 5.59 -11.23
N ASP A 102 -11.99 6.76 -10.62
CA ASP A 102 -11.83 6.89 -9.17
C ASP A 102 -12.99 6.10 -8.51
N SER A 103 -12.83 4.77 -8.56
CA SER A 103 -13.47 3.69 -7.83
C SER A 103 -13.00 2.40 -8.50
N LEU A 104 -12.06 1.72 -7.84
CA LEU A 104 -11.90 0.27 -7.90
C LEU A 104 -12.25 -0.41 -9.25
N TYR A 105 -11.26 -0.71 -10.10
CA TYR A 105 -11.09 -2.15 -10.33
C TYR A 105 -10.94 -2.71 -8.93
N SER A 106 -11.84 -3.61 -8.50
CA SER A 106 -11.77 -4.09 -7.13
C SER A 106 -10.31 -4.44 -6.84
N THR A 107 -9.74 -3.90 -5.75
CA THR A 107 -8.34 -4.16 -5.39
C THR A 107 -8.03 -5.64 -5.51
N GLN A 108 -9.04 -6.46 -5.21
CA GLN A 108 -9.16 -7.89 -5.48
C GLN A 108 -8.88 -8.30 -6.93
N VAL A 109 -9.58 -7.80 -7.96
CA VAL A 109 -9.34 -8.16 -9.38
C VAL A 109 -7.90 -7.87 -9.79
N LEU A 110 -7.35 -6.70 -9.42
CA LEU A 110 -5.96 -6.36 -9.73
C LEU A 110 -4.96 -7.29 -9.02
N LEU A 111 -5.23 -7.64 -7.76
CA LEU A 111 -4.40 -8.57 -6.99
C LEU A 111 -4.46 -9.98 -7.59
N VAL A 112 -5.65 -10.48 -7.94
CA VAL A 112 -5.84 -11.77 -8.60
C VAL A 112 -5.06 -11.80 -9.91
N SER A 113 -5.21 -10.80 -10.79
CA SER A 113 -4.45 -10.73 -12.04
C SER A 113 -2.93 -10.78 -11.82
N LYS A 114 -2.41 -10.08 -10.79
CA LYS A 114 -0.98 -10.13 -10.45
C LYS A 114 -0.52 -11.51 -9.96
N ILE A 115 -1.36 -12.21 -9.20
CA ILE A 115 -1.06 -13.56 -8.71
C ILE A 115 -0.95 -14.52 -9.89
N PHE A 116 -1.96 -14.54 -10.77
CA PHE A 116 -1.97 -15.40 -11.95
C PHE A 116 -0.85 -15.06 -12.95
N ALA A 117 -0.44 -13.80 -13.05
CA ALA A 117 0.71 -13.43 -13.88
C ALA A 117 2.06 -13.97 -13.34
N ARG A 118 2.20 -14.05 -12.01
CA ARG A 118 3.42 -14.57 -11.36
C ARG A 118 3.42 -16.09 -11.19
N HIS A 119 2.24 -16.67 -11.07
CA HIS A 119 2.01 -18.10 -10.89
C HIS A 119 0.90 -18.57 -11.86
N PRO A 120 1.21 -18.71 -13.16
CA PRO A 120 0.20 -19.05 -14.17
C PRO A 120 -0.46 -20.41 -13.95
N ASP A 121 0.23 -21.33 -13.30
CA ASP A 121 -0.20 -22.69 -13.00
C ASP A 121 -0.92 -22.84 -11.65
N ILE A 122 -1.11 -21.73 -10.90
CA ILE A 122 -1.64 -21.72 -9.53
C ILE A 122 -2.99 -22.43 -9.37
N ALA A 123 -3.82 -22.47 -10.41
CA ALA A 123 -5.18 -22.99 -10.36
C ALA A 123 -5.47 -23.98 -11.51
N VAL A 124 -4.44 -24.64 -12.05
CA VAL A 124 -4.59 -25.55 -13.20
C VAL A 124 -5.49 -26.76 -12.89
N ASP A 125 -5.44 -27.25 -11.64
CA ASP A 125 -6.25 -28.38 -11.18
C ASP A 125 -7.56 -27.93 -10.52
N PHE A 126 -7.74 -26.62 -10.32
CA PHE A 126 -8.94 -26.01 -9.77
C PHE A 126 -10.04 -25.86 -10.84
N LYS A 127 -11.00 -26.79 -10.85
CA LYS A 127 -12.04 -26.87 -11.89
C LYS A 127 -13.50 -26.80 -11.36
N PRO A 128 -13.85 -25.85 -10.48
CA PRO A 128 -15.25 -25.72 -10.05
C PRO A 128 -16.13 -25.23 -11.21
N LYS A 129 -17.35 -25.74 -11.28
CA LYS A 129 -18.35 -25.30 -12.28
C LYS A 129 -19.11 -24.06 -11.83
N SER A 130 -19.39 -23.94 -10.52
CA SER A 130 -20.18 -22.84 -9.95
C SER A 130 -19.36 -21.56 -9.83
N GLN A 131 -19.91 -20.45 -10.32
CA GLN A 131 -19.30 -19.13 -10.20
C GLN A 131 -19.19 -18.68 -8.74
N VAL A 132 -20.20 -19.00 -7.92
CA VAL A 132 -20.20 -18.66 -6.49
C VAL A 132 -19.05 -19.37 -5.77
N VAL A 133 -18.80 -20.63 -6.12
CA VAL A 133 -17.68 -21.41 -5.57
C VAL A 133 -16.34 -20.84 -5.99
N LYS A 134 -16.17 -20.47 -7.27
CA LYS A 134 -14.96 -19.79 -7.76
C LYS A 134 -14.66 -18.55 -6.95
N THR A 135 -15.65 -17.69 -6.76
CA THR A 135 -15.51 -16.45 -5.99
C THR A 135 -15.14 -16.71 -4.54
N ALA A 136 -15.77 -17.69 -3.88
CA ALA A 136 -15.46 -18.04 -2.50
C ALA A 136 -13.98 -18.43 -2.31
N TYR A 137 -13.46 -19.33 -3.15
CA TYR A 137 -12.05 -19.73 -3.07
C TYR A 137 -11.09 -18.58 -3.38
N MET A 138 -11.40 -17.72 -4.35
CA MET A 138 -10.57 -16.53 -4.62
C MET A 138 -10.54 -15.59 -3.42
N ASN A 139 -11.65 -15.42 -2.71
CA ASN A 139 -11.69 -14.61 -1.49
C ASN A 139 -10.84 -15.23 -0.35
N VAL A 140 -10.85 -16.55 -0.21
CA VAL A 140 -9.99 -17.25 0.77
C VAL A 140 -8.52 -17.04 0.41
N LEU A 141 -8.13 -17.20 -0.85
CA LEU A 141 -6.76 -16.98 -1.33
C LEU A 141 -6.30 -15.53 -1.09
N LEU A 142 -7.13 -14.56 -1.46
CA LEU A 142 -6.82 -13.14 -1.25
C LEU A 142 -6.70 -12.81 0.25
N GLY A 143 -7.64 -13.30 1.07
CA GLY A 143 -7.59 -13.10 2.51
C GLY A 143 -6.35 -13.71 3.15
N LEU A 144 -5.87 -14.85 2.66
CA LEU A 144 -4.62 -15.46 3.13
C LEU A 144 -3.40 -14.59 2.77
N ILE A 145 -3.35 -14.07 1.54
CA ILE A 145 -2.27 -13.17 1.09
C ILE A 145 -2.29 -11.85 1.87
N GLU A 146 -3.47 -11.28 2.10
CA GLU A 146 -3.62 -10.09 2.94
C GLU A 146 -3.19 -10.35 4.38
N THR A 147 -3.53 -11.52 4.94
CA THR A 147 -3.07 -11.94 6.27
C THR A 147 -1.54 -11.98 6.33
N LEU A 148 -0.89 -12.55 5.31
CA LEU A 148 0.57 -12.67 5.22
C LEU A 148 1.32 -11.36 4.99
N ARG A 149 0.63 -10.27 4.62
CA ARG A 149 1.25 -8.94 4.49
C ARG A 149 1.56 -8.27 5.82
N LYS A 150 0.96 -8.75 6.92
CA LYS A 150 1.22 -8.21 8.25
C LYS A 150 2.69 -8.42 8.65
N PRO A 151 3.26 -7.57 9.50
CA PRO A 151 4.59 -7.83 10.07
C PRO A 151 4.62 -9.17 10.83
N PRO A 152 5.70 -9.98 10.72
CA PRO A 152 5.78 -11.28 11.38
C PRO A 152 5.50 -11.27 12.90
N GLN A 153 5.85 -10.16 13.58
CA GLN A 153 5.65 -10.01 15.03
C GLN A 153 4.21 -9.76 15.44
N SER A 154 3.36 -9.35 14.50
CA SER A 154 1.96 -9.04 14.79
C SER A 154 1.04 -10.26 14.75
N PHE A 155 1.56 -11.41 14.31
CA PHE A 155 0.76 -12.64 14.22
C PHE A 155 0.57 -13.29 15.59
N SER A 156 -0.63 -13.78 15.84
CA SER A 156 -0.89 -14.73 16.91
C SER A 156 -0.65 -16.19 16.47
N GLU A 157 -0.57 -17.11 17.42
CA GLU A 157 -0.48 -18.55 17.13
C GLU A 157 -1.75 -19.05 16.41
N THR A 158 -2.90 -18.53 16.81
CA THR A 158 -4.19 -18.89 16.21
C THR A 158 -4.33 -18.36 14.80
N GLU A 159 -3.82 -17.16 14.49
CA GLU A 159 -3.80 -16.61 13.13
C GLU A 159 -2.92 -17.45 12.20
N LEU A 160 -1.74 -17.89 12.65
CA LEU A 160 -0.87 -18.77 11.87
C LEU A 160 -1.51 -20.15 11.64
N SER A 161 -2.11 -20.73 12.67
CA SER A 161 -2.83 -22.01 12.55
C SER A 161 -4.00 -21.90 11.56
N ASN A 162 -4.79 -20.84 11.64
CA ASN A 162 -5.88 -20.56 10.72
C ASN A 162 -5.37 -20.35 9.28
N ALA A 163 -4.25 -19.65 9.11
CA ALA A 163 -3.61 -19.46 7.80
C ALA A 163 -3.15 -20.80 7.20
N HIS A 164 -2.56 -21.68 8.01
CA HIS A 164 -2.19 -23.04 7.59
C HIS A 164 -3.40 -23.89 7.20
N SER A 165 -4.50 -23.78 7.94
CA SER A 165 -5.75 -24.46 7.63
C SER A 165 -6.34 -24.01 6.28
N LYS A 166 -6.46 -22.69 6.06
CA LYS A 166 -6.94 -22.13 4.78
C LYS A 166 -6.05 -22.51 3.59
N LEU A 167 -4.73 -22.51 3.79
CA LEU A 167 -3.78 -22.93 2.77
C LEU A 167 -3.99 -24.40 2.37
N ARG A 168 -4.23 -25.27 3.36
CA ARG A 168 -4.53 -26.69 3.13
C ARG A 168 -5.81 -26.86 2.34
N GLU A 169 -6.90 -26.19 2.75
CA GLU A 169 -8.19 -26.22 2.05
C GLU A 169 -8.06 -25.80 0.57
N LEU A 170 -7.33 -24.72 0.30
CA LEU A 170 -7.05 -24.28 -1.08
C LEU A 170 -6.23 -25.32 -1.86
N THR A 171 -5.25 -25.95 -1.23
CA THR A 171 -4.42 -26.98 -1.87
C THR A 171 -5.25 -28.21 -2.21
N GLU A 172 -6.10 -28.66 -1.29
CA GLU A 172 -7.04 -29.77 -1.50
C GLU A 172 -8.07 -29.47 -2.60
N ALA A 173 -8.44 -28.20 -2.77
CA ALA A 173 -9.29 -27.76 -3.87
C ALA A 173 -8.59 -27.74 -5.24
N GLY A 174 -7.27 -28.01 -5.30
CA GLY A 174 -6.49 -28.07 -6.54
C GLY A 174 -5.69 -26.80 -6.86
N PHE A 175 -5.47 -25.91 -5.88
CA PHE A 175 -4.51 -24.82 -6.06
C PHE A 175 -3.07 -25.29 -5.81
N LYS A 176 -2.14 -24.85 -6.67
CA LYS A 176 -0.69 -25.06 -6.51
C LYS A 176 -0.08 -23.89 -5.74
N LEU A 177 0.08 -24.06 -4.42
CA LEU A 177 0.45 -22.99 -3.48
C LEU A 177 1.76 -23.23 -2.74
N ASP A 178 2.70 -23.98 -3.31
CA ASP A 178 3.99 -24.30 -2.67
C ASP A 178 4.78 -23.05 -2.27
N TRP A 179 4.81 -22.04 -3.14
CA TRP A 179 5.45 -20.75 -2.87
C TRP A 179 4.82 -20.03 -1.66
N LEU A 180 3.50 -20.16 -1.48
CA LEU A 180 2.79 -19.53 -0.38
C LEU A 180 2.98 -20.31 0.92
N LYS A 181 3.08 -21.64 0.83
CA LYS A 181 3.44 -22.53 1.92
C LYS A 181 4.83 -22.20 2.48
N GLU A 182 5.81 -22.04 1.61
CA GLU A 182 7.17 -21.64 2.00
C GLU A 182 7.17 -20.27 2.69
N LYS A 183 6.48 -19.29 2.10
CA LYS A 183 6.36 -17.95 2.69
C LYS A 183 5.69 -17.94 4.06
N LEU A 184 4.64 -18.73 4.26
CA LEU A 184 4.00 -18.87 5.57
C LEU A 184 4.96 -19.50 6.59
N GLY A 185 5.77 -20.48 6.18
CA GLY A 185 6.84 -21.05 7.00
C GLY A 185 7.91 -20.03 7.42
N GLU A 186 8.36 -19.18 6.48
CA GLU A 186 9.30 -18.09 6.78
C GLU A 186 8.73 -17.10 7.81
N VAL A 187 7.46 -16.73 7.67
CA VAL A 187 6.79 -15.80 8.60
C VAL A 187 6.70 -16.42 9.99
N ALA A 188 6.30 -17.69 10.09
CA ALA A 188 6.22 -18.40 11.36
C ALA A 188 7.59 -18.50 12.05
N LEU A 189 8.66 -18.73 11.30
CA LEU A 189 10.03 -18.77 11.83
C LEU A 189 10.50 -17.39 12.32
N LYS A 190 10.27 -16.33 11.53
CA LYS A 190 10.63 -14.95 11.90
C LYS A 190 9.91 -14.47 13.15
N ARG A 191 8.65 -14.87 13.34
CA ARG A 191 7.88 -14.60 14.56
C ARG A 191 8.52 -15.28 15.77
N LYS A 192 8.85 -16.57 15.68
CA LYS A 192 9.48 -17.32 16.78
C LYS A 192 10.79 -16.68 17.23
N ASN A 193 11.64 -16.30 16.28
CA ASN A 193 12.94 -15.70 16.58
C ASN A 193 12.80 -14.38 17.35
N ALA A 194 11.87 -13.53 16.96
CA ALA A 194 11.73 -12.23 17.62
C ALA A 194 10.98 -12.28 18.95
N ILE A 195 10.13 -13.28 19.19
CA ILE A 195 9.64 -13.55 20.55
C ILE A 195 10.82 -13.91 21.46
N ALA A 196 11.74 -14.75 20.98
CA ALA A 196 12.94 -15.11 21.73
C ALA A 196 13.87 -13.89 21.95
N ASP A 197 14.09 -13.05 20.93
CA ASP A 197 14.90 -11.84 21.06
C ASP A 197 14.26 -10.80 21.99
N GLY A 198 12.93 -10.63 21.91
CA GLY A 198 12.19 -9.73 22.81
C GLY A 198 12.30 -10.15 24.27
N SER A 199 12.14 -11.46 24.55
CA SER A 199 12.33 -12.00 25.91
C SER A 199 13.72 -11.73 26.47
N ARG A 200 14.78 -11.78 25.63
CA ARG A 200 16.14 -11.44 26.06
C ARG A 200 16.32 -9.95 26.36
N VAL A 201 15.64 -9.08 25.62
CA VAL A 201 15.67 -7.63 25.87
C VAL A 201 15.02 -7.31 27.22
N GLU A 202 13.85 -7.89 27.50
CA GLU A 202 13.14 -7.71 28.78
C GLU A 202 14.01 -8.17 29.96
N GLU A 203 14.71 -9.32 29.85
CA GLU A 203 15.63 -9.81 30.88
C GLU A 203 16.79 -8.82 31.15
N VAL A 204 17.37 -8.25 30.09
CA VAL A 204 18.45 -7.26 30.21
C VAL A 204 17.94 -5.96 30.82
N GLU A 205 16.74 -5.51 30.45
CA GLU A 205 16.10 -4.32 31.02
C GLU A 205 15.84 -4.49 32.52
N GLU A 206 15.36 -5.65 32.95
CA GLU A 206 15.17 -5.97 34.37
C GLU A 206 16.50 -5.95 35.13
N ARG A 207 17.56 -6.56 34.57
CA ARG A 207 18.91 -6.51 35.16
C ARG A 207 19.44 -5.09 35.29
N ILE A 208 19.24 -4.23 34.29
CA ILE A 208 19.64 -2.81 34.34
C ILE A 208 18.87 -2.09 35.46
N ASN A 209 17.58 -2.32 35.59
CA ASN A 209 16.76 -1.69 36.63
C ASN A 209 17.19 -2.15 38.03
N ASN A 210 17.48 -3.43 38.22
CA ASN A 210 18.01 -3.95 39.48
C ASN A 210 19.37 -3.32 39.85
N LEU A 211 20.29 -3.22 38.88
CA LEU A 211 21.60 -2.56 39.11
C LEU A 211 21.45 -1.07 39.46
N LYS A 212 20.49 -0.36 38.86
CA LYS A 212 20.20 1.04 39.22
C LYS A 212 19.75 1.17 40.67
N VAL A 213 18.92 0.26 41.17
CA VAL A 213 18.48 0.25 42.57
C VAL A 213 19.69 0.06 43.50
N THR A 214 20.53 -0.95 43.23
CA THR A 214 21.75 -1.18 44.03
C THR A 214 22.69 0.03 44.02
N LEU A 215 22.83 0.71 42.88
CA LEU A 215 23.66 1.91 42.80
C LEU A 215 23.11 3.07 43.65
N LEU A 216 21.78 3.24 43.70
CA LEU A 216 21.15 4.25 44.56
C LEU A 216 21.42 3.97 46.05
N ASP A 217 21.30 2.71 46.47
CA ASP A 217 21.59 2.30 47.85
C ASP A 217 23.04 2.61 48.24
N LEU A 218 24.00 2.26 47.37
CA LEU A 218 25.42 2.57 47.59
C LEU A 218 25.70 4.08 47.60
N ILE A 219 25.00 4.88 46.79
CA ILE A 219 25.12 6.35 46.83
C ILE A 219 24.63 6.90 48.17
N VAL A 220 23.54 6.36 48.71
CA VAL A 220 23.03 6.74 50.04
C VAL A 220 24.03 6.37 51.12
N GLU A 221 24.60 5.16 51.06
CA GLU A 221 25.60 4.69 52.00
C GLU A 221 26.88 5.54 51.95
N LEU A 222 27.35 5.88 50.75
CA LEU A 222 28.49 6.79 50.55
C LEU A 222 28.24 8.18 51.15
N LYS A 223 27.04 8.74 50.98
CA LYS A 223 26.67 10.04 51.57
C LYS A 223 26.68 9.97 53.10
N LYS A 224 26.19 8.87 53.67
CA LYS A 224 26.19 8.64 55.12
C LYS A 224 27.62 8.57 55.67
N GLU A 225 28.51 7.83 55.03
CA GLU A 225 29.92 7.74 55.45
C GLU A 225 30.66 9.07 55.29
N LYS A 226 30.40 9.83 54.22
CA LYS A 226 30.94 11.19 54.08
C LYS A 226 30.50 12.12 55.20
N ALA A 227 29.23 12.06 55.61
CA ALA A 227 28.72 12.87 56.72
C ALA A 227 29.39 12.49 58.05
N LYS A 228 29.61 11.20 58.31
CA LYS A 228 30.35 10.71 59.49
C LYS A 228 31.80 11.20 59.49
N SER A 229 32.50 11.07 58.36
CA SER A 229 33.89 11.53 58.24
C SER A 229 34.01 13.05 58.42
N ALA A 230 33.10 13.84 57.87
CA ALA A 230 33.07 15.29 58.05
C ALA A 230 32.81 15.69 59.52
N ALA A 231 31.96 14.96 60.25
CA ALA A 231 31.74 15.19 61.68
C ALA A 231 32.98 14.86 62.52
N ALA A 232 33.72 13.81 62.17
CA ALA A 232 34.95 13.40 62.85
C ALA A 232 36.14 14.35 62.58
N ALA A 233 36.17 15.02 61.42
CA ALA A 233 37.20 15.98 61.06
C ALA A 233 37.01 17.39 61.67
N LYS A 234 35.96 17.59 62.47
CA LYS A 234 35.70 18.87 63.15
C LYS A 234 36.77 19.07 64.22
N VAL A 235 37.73 19.95 63.94
CA VAL A 235 38.79 20.34 64.87
C VAL A 235 38.15 21.03 66.07
N LEU A 236 38.50 20.59 67.29
CA LEU A 236 38.06 21.21 68.53
C LEU A 236 38.45 22.69 68.52
N SER A 237 37.49 23.57 68.81
CA SER A 237 37.80 25.00 68.90
C SER A 237 38.63 25.29 70.14
N PHE A 238 39.33 26.43 70.18
CA PHE A 238 40.12 26.83 71.34
C PHE A 238 39.27 26.83 72.64
N ASP A 239 38.00 27.24 72.54
CA ASP A 239 37.04 27.26 73.66
C ASP A 239 36.53 25.86 74.07
N ASP A 240 36.68 24.84 73.22
CA ASP A 240 36.38 23.44 73.58
C ASP A 240 37.59 22.74 74.22
N ILE A 241 38.80 23.31 74.09
CA ILE A 241 40.07 22.74 74.54
C ILE A 241 40.51 23.32 75.90
N VAL A 242 40.16 24.58 76.18
CA VAL A 242 40.56 25.34 77.39
C VAL A 242 39.38 25.50 78.33
#